data_AF-A0A0W0S8F1-F1
#
_entry.id   AF-A0A0W0S8F1-F1
#
_cell.length_a   1.000
_cell.length_b   1.000
_cell.length_c   1.000
_cell.angle_alpha   90.00
_cell.angle_beta   90.00
_cell.angle_gamma   90.00
#
_symmetry.space_group_name_H-M   'P 1'
#
loop_
_entity.id
_entity.type
_entity.pdbx_description
1 polymer ?
#
loop_
_entity_poly.entity_id
_entity_poly.type
_entity_poly.pdbx_seq_one_letter_code
_entity_poly.pdbx_strand_id
1 'polypeptide(L)'
;MSHLDINVETLIIVAIWNQPAIFQGCFKVSALYSQHEEYFLFRCEVRNAQPQDFIDSEFCPDNYYFTHFYAQEQLVQLDMNNESLEYALYLLKYSLYTTVKEMLINNSQKQHFLSMDDMFVDSLFEKIKPILNQDPLWDESMKEIGFAVAMDFCPSEKMGETAVQLLLSGLVNHEFTEKKVH
;
A
#
# COMPACT_ATOMS: atom_id res chain seq x y z
N MET A 1 -7.52 -5.91 -23.39
CA MET A 1 -7.24 -5.08 -22.20
C MET A 1 -8.38 -5.33 -21.23
N SER A 2 -8.04 -5.68 -20.00
CA SER A 2 -8.96 -6.30 -19.05
C SER A 2 -9.67 -5.21 -18.24
N HIS A 3 -10.89 -5.47 -17.77
CA HIS A 3 -11.57 -4.59 -16.80
C HIS A 3 -10.89 -4.61 -15.41
N LEU A 4 -9.82 -5.39 -15.27
CA LEU A 4 -9.04 -5.60 -14.06
C LEU A 4 -7.63 -5.01 -14.16
N ASP A 5 -7.38 -4.15 -15.15
CA ASP A 5 -6.12 -3.40 -15.18
C ASP A 5 -6.23 -2.25 -14.17
N ILE A 6 -5.27 -2.16 -13.24
CA ILE A 6 -5.25 -1.15 -12.17
C ILE A 6 -3.95 -0.34 -12.17
N ASN A 7 -4.01 0.85 -11.62
CA ASN A 7 -2.86 1.59 -11.14
C ASN A 7 -2.80 1.49 -9.61
N VAL A 8 -1.62 1.20 -9.07
CA VAL A 8 -1.33 1.29 -7.64
C VAL A 8 -0.31 2.40 -7.43
N GLU A 9 -0.74 3.45 -6.74
CA GLU A 9 0.11 4.53 -6.32
C GLU A 9 0.46 4.35 -4.84
N THR A 10 1.74 4.20 -4.55
CA THR A 10 2.24 4.00 -3.18
C THR A 10 2.91 5.28 -2.71
N LEU A 11 2.40 5.85 -1.63
CA LEU A 11 2.98 7.00 -0.94
C LEU A 11 3.63 6.52 0.37
N ILE A 12 4.94 6.71 0.51
CA ILE A 12 5.68 6.54 1.76
C ILE A 12 5.80 7.91 2.44
N ILE A 13 5.35 7.98 3.68
CA ILE A 13 5.34 9.21 4.49
C ILE A 13 6.33 9.11 5.65
N VAL A 14 6.55 7.90 6.18
CA VAL A 14 7.54 7.64 7.23
C VAL A 14 8.45 6.52 6.74
N ALA A 15 9.76 6.71 6.88
CA ALA A 15 10.78 5.69 6.61
C ALA A 15 11.84 5.71 7.72
N ILE A 16 11.79 4.71 8.59
CA ILE A 16 12.76 4.49 9.67
C ILE A 16 13.64 3.32 9.26
N TRP A 17 14.96 3.54 9.23
CA TRP A 17 15.94 2.55 8.78
C TRP A 17 16.62 1.78 9.93
N ASN A 18 16.30 2.11 11.18
CA ASN A 18 16.70 1.32 12.34
C ASN A 18 16.02 -0.05 12.30
N GLN A 19 16.58 -1.08 12.94
CA GLN A 19 16.00 -2.42 12.88
C GLN A 19 14.86 -2.62 13.90
N PRO A 20 13.69 -3.14 13.49
CA PRO A 20 13.29 -3.43 12.10
C PRO A 20 13.01 -2.14 11.31
N ALA A 21 13.32 -2.12 10.01
CA ALA A 21 13.01 -0.96 9.18
C ALA A 21 11.48 -0.79 9.12
N ILE A 22 10.98 0.43 9.25
CA ILE A 22 9.55 0.75 9.29
C ILE A 22 9.19 1.69 8.15
N PHE A 23 8.16 1.33 7.40
CA PHE A 23 7.54 2.18 6.39
C PHE A 23 6.08 2.41 6.74
N GLN A 24 5.64 3.67 6.71
CA GLN A 24 4.23 4.03 6.86
C GLN A 24 3.77 4.90 5.71
N GLY A 25 2.54 4.69 5.28
CA GLY A 25 2.07 5.31 4.07
C GLY A 25 0.64 4.91 3.67
N CYS A 26 0.33 5.20 2.42
CA CYS A 26 -0.95 4.90 1.79
C CYS A 26 -0.73 4.26 0.43
N PHE A 27 -1.59 3.30 0.09
CA PHE A 27 -1.82 2.86 -1.28
C PHE A 27 -3.09 3.52 -1.81
N LYS A 28 -3.04 4.02 -3.03
CA LYS A 28 -4.21 4.35 -3.84
C LYS A 28 -4.30 3.31 -4.96
N VAL A 29 -5.38 2.55 -5.00
CA VAL A 29 -5.64 1.55 -6.03
C VAL A 29 -6.77 2.05 -6.92
N SER A 30 -6.48 2.29 -8.20
CA SER A 30 -7.45 2.87 -9.13
C SER A 30 -7.65 1.94 -10.32
N ALA A 31 -8.89 1.68 -10.70
CA ALA A 31 -9.17 0.95 -11.94
C ALA A 31 -8.84 1.86 -13.14
N LEU A 32 -8.03 1.38 -14.10
CA LEU A 32 -7.57 2.21 -15.23
C LEU A 32 -8.70 2.71 -16.14
N TYR A 33 -9.84 2.02 -16.13
CA TYR A 33 -10.95 2.26 -17.04
C TYR A 33 -12.25 2.69 -16.34
N SER A 34 -12.19 3.02 -15.05
CA SER A 34 -13.34 3.55 -14.30
C SER A 34 -12.90 4.60 -13.30
N GLN A 35 -13.86 5.31 -12.69
CA GLN A 35 -13.57 6.27 -11.61
C GLN A 35 -13.49 5.59 -10.23
N HIS A 36 -13.42 4.26 -10.19
CA HIS A 36 -13.35 3.51 -8.95
C HIS A 36 -11.94 3.53 -8.38
N GLU A 37 -11.84 3.97 -7.12
CA GLU A 37 -10.58 4.09 -6.39
C GLU A 37 -10.77 3.57 -4.96
N GLU A 38 -9.77 2.86 -4.46
CA GLU A 38 -9.70 2.33 -3.09
C GLU A 38 -8.42 2.80 -2.41
N TYR A 39 -8.51 3.08 -1.11
CA TYR A 39 -7.40 3.62 -0.32
C TYR A 39 -7.07 2.69 0.85
N PHE A 40 -5.79 2.39 1.00
CA PHE A 40 -5.30 1.54 2.08
C PHE A 40 -4.17 2.21 2.85
N LEU A 41 -4.34 2.37 4.16
CA LEU A 41 -3.27 2.85 5.03
C LEU A 41 -2.46 1.67 5.56
N PHE A 42 -1.15 1.84 5.63
CA PHE A 42 -0.27 0.77 6.10
C PHE A 42 0.81 1.24 7.05
N ARG A 43 1.20 0.31 7.95
CA ARG A 43 2.49 0.26 8.61
C ARG A 43 3.14 -1.08 8.30
N CYS A 44 4.28 -1.05 7.62
CA CYS A 44 5.06 -2.21 7.25
C CYS A 44 6.38 -2.24 8.04
N GLU A 45 6.74 -3.41 8.56
CA GLU A 45 8.06 -3.69 9.10
C GLU A 45 8.85 -4.58 8.14
N VAL A 46 10.14 -4.30 7.99
CA VAL A 46 11.09 -5.14 7.26
C VAL A 46 12.25 -5.48 8.20
N ARG A 47 12.38 -6.77 8.53
CA ARG A 47 13.39 -7.25 9.47
C ARG A 47 14.69 -7.56 8.75
N ASN A 48 15.80 -7.29 9.43
CA ASN A 48 17.16 -7.62 8.98
C ASN A 48 17.55 -7.01 7.62
N ALA A 49 16.94 -5.90 7.23
CA ALA A 49 17.21 -5.24 5.96
C ALA A 49 17.92 -3.90 6.18
N GLN A 50 19.16 -3.79 5.70
CA GLN A 50 19.86 -2.53 5.53
C GLN A 50 19.38 -1.84 4.25
N PRO A 51 19.48 -0.50 4.11
CA PRO A 51 19.08 0.20 2.90
C PRO A 51 19.68 -0.39 1.61
N GLN A 52 20.93 -0.85 1.65
CA GLN A 52 21.59 -1.47 0.50
C GLN A 52 20.92 -2.77 0.05
N ASP A 53 20.34 -3.54 0.98
CA ASP A 53 19.67 -4.80 0.67
C ASP A 53 18.47 -4.56 -0.24
N PHE A 54 17.75 -3.45 -0.12
CA PHE A 54 16.62 -3.12 -0.98
C PHE A 54 17.02 -2.83 -2.45
N ILE A 55 18.27 -2.45 -2.69
CA ILE A 55 18.80 -2.18 -4.03
C ILE A 55 19.32 -3.49 -4.65
N ASP A 56 20.11 -4.23 -3.87
CA ASP A 56 20.89 -5.36 -4.35
C ASP A 56 20.17 -6.71 -4.23
N SER A 57 19.15 -6.81 -3.38
CA SER A 57 18.37 -8.03 -3.21
C SER A 57 17.17 -8.09 -4.16
N GLU A 58 16.84 -9.33 -4.55
CA GLU A 58 15.56 -9.62 -5.19
C GLU A 58 14.39 -9.37 -4.23
N PHE A 59 13.22 -9.09 -4.79
CA PHE A 59 12.00 -8.93 -4.01
C PHE A 59 11.65 -10.26 -3.31
N CYS A 60 11.46 -10.20 -2.00
CA CYS A 60 10.93 -11.30 -1.20
C CYS A 60 9.73 -10.79 -0.40
N PRO A 61 8.49 -11.24 -0.69
CA PRO A 61 7.29 -10.77 0.01
C PRO A 61 7.30 -11.10 1.50
N ASP A 62 8.02 -12.14 1.91
CA ASP A 62 8.12 -12.57 3.31
C ASP A 62 8.94 -11.59 4.14
N ASN A 63 9.76 -10.74 3.52
CA ASN A 63 10.50 -9.72 4.26
C ASN A 63 9.60 -8.54 4.69
N TYR A 64 8.42 -8.38 4.07
CA TYR A 64 7.52 -7.25 4.30
C TYR A 64 6.34 -7.69 5.17
N TYR A 65 6.28 -7.16 6.39
CA TYR A 65 5.23 -7.46 7.36
C TYR A 65 4.34 -6.26 7.60
N PHE A 66 3.13 -6.27 7.02
CA PHE A 66 2.12 -5.31 7.42
C PHE A 66 1.68 -5.61 8.85
N THR A 67 1.92 -4.67 9.76
CA THR A 67 1.55 -4.76 11.18
C THR A 67 0.25 -4.03 11.48
N HIS A 68 -0.04 -3.01 10.67
CA HIS A 68 -1.30 -2.29 10.67
C HIS A 68 -1.67 -2.07 9.22
N PHE A 69 -2.88 -2.46 8.84
CA PHE A 69 -3.36 -2.34 7.48
C PHE A 69 -4.84 -1.99 7.53
N TYR A 70 -5.22 -0.84 7.00
CA TYR A 70 -6.57 -0.32 7.09
C TYR A 70 -7.15 -0.16 5.70
N ALA A 71 -8.37 -0.64 5.51
CA ALA A 71 -9.23 -0.26 4.40
C ALA A 71 -10.20 0.79 4.93
N GLN A 72 -10.10 2.02 4.42
CA GLN A 72 -10.80 3.17 5.01
C GLN A 72 -10.51 3.28 6.52
N GLU A 73 -11.52 3.30 7.39
CA GLU A 73 -11.36 3.37 8.85
C GLU A 73 -11.29 1.99 9.53
N GLN A 74 -11.32 0.89 8.77
CA GLN A 74 -11.40 -0.47 9.32
C GLN A 74 -10.05 -1.17 9.27
N LEU A 75 -9.60 -1.69 10.43
CA LEU A 75 -8.42 -2.54 10.50
C LEU A 75 -8.72 -3.88 9.82
N VAL A 76 -7.95 -4.20 8.78
CA VAL A 76 -8.03 -5.46 8.04
C VAL A 76 -7.33 -6.55 8.85
N GLN A 77 -8.01 -7.68 9.05
CA GLN A 77 -7.41 -8.85 9.68
C GLN A 77 -6.51 -9.60 8.68
N LEU A 78 -5.21 -9.58 8.93
CA LEU A 78 -4.20 -10.17 8.05
C LEU A 78 -3.97 -11.67 8.30
N ASP A 79 -4.38 -12.15 9.47
CA ASP A 79 -4.16 -13.49 10.00
C ASP A 79 -5.15 -14.53 9.42
N MET A 80 -5.93 -14.12 8.42
CA MET A 80 -6.95 -14.94 7.79
C MET A 80 -6.28 -15.88 6.78
N ASN A 81 -6.56 -17.19 6.86
CA ASN A 81 -6.22 -18.16 5.81
C ASN A 81 -7.08 -17.91 4.55
N ASN A 82 -6.85 -16.78 3.90
CA ASN A 82 -7.55 -16.34 2.69
C ASN A 82 -6.52 -16.13 1.58
N GLU A 83 -6.46 -17.09 0.66
CA GLU A 83 -5.55 -17.09 -0.48
C GLU A 83 -5.72 -15.83 -1.36
N SER A 84 -6.94 -15.32 -1.52
CA SER A 84 -7.17 -14.09 -2.29
C SER A 84 -6.57 -12.87 -1.61
N LEU A 85 -6.62 -12.82 -0.27
CA LEU A 85 -5.96 -11.78 0.52
C LEU A 85 -4.45 -11.88 0.41
N GLU A 86 -3.87 -13.09 0.45
CA GLU A 86 -2.44 -13.29 0.25
C GLU A 86 -1.97 -12.76 -1.11
N TYR A 87 -2.72 -13.02 -2.18
CA TYR A 87 -2.43 -12.49 -3.51
C TYR A 87 -2.54 -10.97 -3.58
N ALA A 88 -3.57 -10.38 -2.98
CA ALA A 88 -3.73 -8.92 -2.89
C ALA A 88 -2.58 -8.27 -2.11
N LEU A 89 -2.20 -8.83 -0.97
CA LEU A 89 -1.09 -8.34 -0.17
C LEU A 89 0.25 -8.49 -0.90
N TYR A 90 0.44 -9.55 -1.69
CA TYR A 90 1.63 -9.71 -2.53
C TYR A 90 1.80 -8.54 -3.50
N LEU A 91 0.73 -8.15 -4.21
CA LEU A 91 0.77 -7.01 -5.13
C LEU A 91 1.15 -5.71 -4.42
N LEU A 92 0.55 -5.44 -3.25
CA LEU A 92 0.85 -4.24 -2.48
C LEU A 92 2.28 -4.25 -1.91
N LYS A 93 2.77 -5.40 -1.45
CA LYS A 93 4.18 -5.57 -1.02
C LYS A 93 5.14 -5.32 -2.17
N TYR A 94 4.81 -5.79 -3.38
CA TYR A 94 5.63 -5.56 -4.57
C TYR A 94 5.67 -4.07 -4.96
N SER A 95 4.51 -3.40 -4.91
CA SER A 95 4.43 -1.95 -5.15
C SER A 95 5.25 -1.17 -4.11
N LEU A 96 5.17 -1.56 -2.84
CA LEU A 96 5.99 -0.98 -1.77
C LEU A 96 7.48 -1.22 -1.97
N TYR A 97 7.90 -2.45 -2.29
CA TYR A 97 9.31 -2.77 -2.59
C TYR A 97 9.85 -1.87 -3.71
N THR A 98 9.10 -1.76 -4.80
CA THR A 98 9.50 -0.91 -5.93
C THR A 98 9.60 0.54 -5.52
N THR A 99 8.63 1.03 -4.73
CA THR A 99 8.65 2.41 -4.22
C THR A 99 9.86 2.68 -3.33
N VAL A 100 10.20 1.77 -2.42
CA VAL A 100 11.39 1.88 -1.57
C VAL A 100 12.66 1.86 -2.42
N LYS A 101 12.75 0.97 -3.40
CA LYS A 101 13.89 0.87 -4.30
C LYS A 101 14.10 2.16 -5.11
N GLU A 102 13.03 2.69 -5.69
CA GLU A 102 13.03 3.97 -6.42
C GLU A 102 13.42 5.14 -5.50
N MET A 103 12.93 5.16 -4.26
CA MET A 103 13.30 6.17 -3.26
C MET A 103 14.80 6.17 -2.99
N LEU A 104 15.40 4.98 -2.87
CA LEU A 104 16.83 4.83 -2.59
C LEU A 104 17.70 5.19 -3.79
N ILE A 105 17.31 4.78 -5.00
CA ILE A 105 18.07 5.02 -6.24
C ILE A 105 18.01 6.50 -6.64
N ASN A 106 16.82 7.09 -6.63
CA ASN A 106 16.57 8.40 -7.25
C ASN A 106 16.53 9.56 -6.24
N ASN A 107 16.55 9.30 -4.93
CA ASN A 107 16.30 10.35 -3.94
C ASN A 107 17.04 10.15 -2.60
N SER A 108 18.37 9.94 -2.65
CA SER A 108 19.21 9.80 -1.45
C SER A 108 19.07 10.96 -0.44
N GLN A 109 18.72 12.18 -0.89
CA GLN A 109 18.48 13.33 -0.02
C GLN A 109 17.14 13.26 0.76
N LYS A 110 16.11 12.59 0.25
CA LYS A 110 14.80 12.43 0.93
C LYS A 110 14.82 11.41 2.07
N GLN A 111 15.84 10.56 2.15
CA GLN A 111 16.03 9.62 3.27
C GLN A 111 16.11 10.35 4.62
N HIS A 112 16.67 11.56 4.66
CA HIS A 112 16.80 12.36 5.88
C HIS A 112 15.49 13.03 6.31
N PHE A 113 14.58 13.31 5.39
CA PHE A 113 13.31 13.97 5.70
C PHE A 113 12.27 13.01 6.28
N LEU A 114 12.34 11.72 5.93
CA LEU A 114 11.34 10.71 6.34
C LEU A 114 11.69 9.99 7.66
N SER A 115 12.85 10.29 8.23
CA SER A 115 13.27 9.92 9.59
C SER A 115 12.54 10.81 10.59
N MET A 116 11.30 10.47 10.96
CA MET A 116 10.48 11.28 11.87
C MET A 116 10.16 10.54 13.18
N ASP A 117 10.27 11.25 14.30
CA ASP A 117 9.98 10.76 15.66
C ASP A 117 8.49 10.41 15.88
N ASP A 118 8.23 9.49 16.81
CA ASP A 118 6.91 8.93 17.17
C ASP A 118 5.83 10.00 17.46
N MET A 119 6.20 11.20 17.91
CA MET A 119 5.28 12.31 18.19
C MET A 119 4.58 12.88 16.94
N PHE A 120 5.06 12.58 15.73
CA PHE A 120 4.48 13.10 14.49
C PHE A 120 3.42 12.17 13.88
N VAL A 121 3.34 10.91 14.34
CA VAL A 121 2.40 9.90 13.84
C VAL A 121 0.94 10.33 14.07
N ASP A 122 0.64 10.94 15.23
CA ASP A 122 -0.69 11.48 15.53
C ASP A 122 -1.05 12.66 14.61
N SER A 123 -0.07 13.51 14.25
CA SER A 123 -0.28 14.59 13.27
C SER A 123 -0.44 14.06 11.85
N LEU A 124 0.22 12.93 11.55
CA LEU A 124 0.09 12.24 10.28
C LEU A 124 -1.31 11.68 10.10
N PHE A 125 -1.88 11.10 11.17
CA PHE A 125 -3.27 10.67 11.22
C PHE A 125 -4.24 11.81 10.90
N GLU A 126 -4.04 13.00 11.47
CA GLU A 126 -4.85 14.17 11.11
C GLU A 126 -4.62 14.68 9.68
N LYS A 127 -3.41 14.52 9.12
CA LYS A 127 -3.08 14.88 7.73
C LYS A 127 -3.63 13.91 6.69
N ILE A 128 -3.76 12.62 7.03
CA ILE A 128 -4.35 11.58 6.16
C ILE A 128 -5.85 11.40 6.41
N LYS A 129 -6.39 11.99 7.49
CA LYS A 129 -7.83 12.00 7.78
C LYS A 129 -8.71 12.49 6.62
N PRO A 130 -8.33 13.54 5.88
CA PRO A 130 -9.13 13.91 4.72
C PRO A 130 -8.90 12.97 3.50
N ILE A 131 -7.80 12.19 3.43
CA ILE A 131 -7.71 11.03 2.52
C ILE A 131 -8.75 9.96 2.91
N LEU A 132 -8.90 9.69 4.22
CA LEU A 132 -9.92 8.76 4.73
C LEU A 132 -11.35 9.25 4.44
N ASN A 133 -11.56 10.56 4.35
CA ASN A 133 -12.86 11.17 4.01
C ASN A 133 -13.13 11.28 2.50
N GLN A 134 -12.28 10.71 1.64
CA GLN A 134 -12.38 10.80 0.18
C GLN A 134 -12.34 12.23 -0.37
N ASP A 135 -11.76 13.18 0.38
CA ASP A 135 -11.48 14.50 -0.17
C ASP A 135 -10.36 14.38 -1.23
N PRO A 136 -10.45 15.08 -2.37
CA PRO A 136 -9.49 14.96 -3.46
C PRO A 136 -8.15 15.58 -3.05
N LEU A 137 -7.25 14.77 -2.47
CA LEU A 137 -6.04 15.26 -1.80
C LEU A 137 -4.73 14.67 -2.34
N TRP A 138 -4.77 14.04 -3.51
CA TRP A 138 -3.56 13.79 -4.30
C TRP A 138 -3.16 15.06 -5.07
N ASP A 139 -2.93 16.16 -4.36
CA ASP A 139 -2.46 17.43 -4.94
C ASP A 139 -0.95 17.64 -4.70
N GLU A 140 -0.43 18.81 -5.09
CA GLU A 140 0.98 19.15 -4.89
C GLU A 140 1.43 19.16 -3.43
N SER A 141 0.52 19.29 -2.45
CA SER A 141 0.87 19.29 -1.02
C SER A 141 1.32 17.93 -0.51
N MET A 142 0.84 16.82 -1.08
CA MET A 142 1.33 15.46 -0.76
C MET A 142 2.77 15.23 -1.26
N LYS A 143 3.21 15.91 -2.32
CA LYS A 143 4.60 15.83 -2.81
C LYS A 143 5.61 16.41 -1.82
N GLU A 144 5.17 17.33 -0.96
CA GLU A 144 5.97 17.91 0.13
C GLU A 144 6.00 17.00 1.37
N ILE A 145 5.05 16.06 1.50
CA ILE A 145 4.87 15.23 2.70
C ILE A 145 5.61 13.88 2.60
N GLY A 146 5.85 13.36 1.39
CA GLY A 146 6.42 12.01 1.23
C GLY A 146 7.18 11.73 -0.07
N PHE A 147 7.34 10.44 -0.35
CA PHE A 147 7.84 9.90 -1.62
C PHE A 147 6.80 8.96 -2.21
N ALA A 148 6.43 9.17 -3.48
CA ALA A 148 5.38 8.41 -4.14
C ALA A 148 5.84 7.82 -5.48
N VAL A 149 5.37 6.62 -5.79
CA VAL A 149 5.56 5.94 -7.09
C VAL A 149 4.23 5.32 -7.52
N ALA A 150 3.91 5.48 -8.80
CA ALA A 150 2.75 4.85 -9.43
C ALA A 150 3.19 3.65 -10.29
N MET A 151 2.43 2.57 -10.24
CA MET A 151 2.69 1.35 -11.02
C MET A 151 1.39 0.78 -11.59
N ASP A 152 1.40 0.45 -12.89
CA ASP A 152 0.29 -0.26 -13.53
C ASP A 152 0.44 -1.77 -13.35
N PHE A 153 -0.65 -2.44 -13.00
CA PHE A 153 -0.79 -3.89 -12.98
C PHE A 153 -1.87 -4.31 -13.96
N CYS A 154 -1.48 -5.12 -14.96
CA CYS A 154 -2.36 -5.66 -15.99
C CYS A 154 -2.34 -7.20 -15.89
N PRO A 155 -3.06 -7.79 -14.92
CA PRO A 155 -2.99 -9.23 -14.68
C PRO A 155 -3.51 -10.01 -15.90
N SER A 156 -2.83 -11.10 -16.21
CA SER A 156 -3.25 -12.05 -17.26
C SER A 156 -3.58 -13.44 -16.70
N GLU A 157 -3.11 -13.68 -15.48
CA GLU A 157 -3.24 -14.89 -14.72
C GLU A 157 -4.34 -14.77 -13.66
N LYS A 158 -5.04 -15.87 -13.42
CA LYS A 158 -6.20 -15.92 -12.51
C LYS A 158 -5.90 -15.42 -11.09
N MET A 159 -4.69 -15.69 -10.59
CA MET A 159 -4.27 -15.23 -9.26
C MET A 159 -4.20 -13.69 -9.20
N GLY A 160 -3.62 -13.06 -10.23
CA GLY A 160 -3.54 -11.60 -10.34
C GLY A 160 -4.92 -10.97 -10.51
N GLU A 161 -5.79 -11.57 -11.33
CA GLU A 161 -7.18 -11.12 -11.48
C GLU A 161 -7.94 -11.16 -10.14
N THR A 162 -7.77 -12.24 -9.38
CA THR A 162 -8.40 -12.43 -8.06
C THR A 162 -7.92 -11.38 -7.06
N ALA A 163 -6.60 -11.13 -7.05
CA ALA A 163 -5.98 -10.12 -6.19
C ALA A 163 -6.53 -8.72 -6.49
N VAL A 164 -6.58 -8.34 -7.76
CA VAL A 164 -7.10 -7.04 -8.19
C VAL A 164 -8.57 -6.87 -7.83
N GLN A 165 -9.40 -7.88 -8.06
CA GLN A 165 -10.82 -7.83 -7.70
C GLN A 165 -11.01 -7.57 -6.21
N LEU A 166 -10.25 -8.26 -5.36
CA LEU A 166 -10.33 -8.07 -3.91
C LEU A 166 -9.85 -6.69 -3.48
N LEU A 167 -8.80 -6.16 -4.11
CA LEU A 167 -8.33 -4.78 -3.85
C LEU A 167 -9.38 -3.74 -4.24
N LEU A 168 -9.98 -3.88 -5.43
CA LEU A 168 -11.03 -2.97 -5.89
C LEU A 168 -12.34 -3.12 -5.09
N SER A 169 -12.58 -4.23 -4.39
CA SER A 169 -13.73 -4.38 -3.49
C SER A 169 -13.48 -3.82 -2.09
N GLY A 170 -12.36 -3.10 -1.87
CA GLY A 170 -11.99 -2.56 -0.57
C GLY A 170 -11.71 -3.63 0.48
N LEU A 171 -11.34 -4.85 0.04
CA LEU A 171 -11.12 -6.03 0.90
C LEU A 171 -12.34 -6.45 1.73
N VAL A 172 -13.54 -6.00 1.36
CA VAL A 172 -14.78 -6.48 1.97
C VAL A 172 -14.93 -7.95 1.61
N ASN A 173 -14.90 -8.84 2.61
CA ASN A 173 -15.29 -10.22 2.43
C ASN A 173 -16.70 -10.22 1.86
N HIS A 174 -16.86 -10.59 0.59
CA HIS A 174 -18.17 -10.89 0.03
C HIS A 174 -18.69 -12.21 0.62
N GLU A 175 -18.99 -12.22 1.92
CA GLU A 175 -20.12 -13.00 2.40
C GLU A 175 -21.39 -12.27 1.95
N PHE A 176 -21.66 -12.29 0.65
CA PHE A 176 -23.02 -12.11 0.16
C PHE A 176 -23.81 -13.31 0.70
N THR A 177 -24.43 -13.10 1.86
CA THR A 177 -25.55 -13.91 2.30
C THR A 177 -26.55 -13.89 1.14
N GLU A 178 -26.71 -15.03 0.47
CA GLU A 178 -27.88 -15.29 -0.36
C GLU A 178 -29.12 -15.14 0.53
N LYS A 179 -29.61 -13.90 0.68
CA LYS A 179 -31.02 -13.70 1.03
C LYS A 179 -31.81 -14.06 -0.22
N LYS A 180 -32.12 -15.36 -0.32
CA LYS A 180 -33.30 -15.82 -1.06
C LYS A 180 -34.47 -15.00 -0.55
N VAL A 181 -34.89 -14.04 -1.35
CA VAL A 181 -36.22 -13.44 -1.23
C VAL A 181 -37.17 -14.54 -1.70
N HIS A 182 -37.87 -15.14 -0.75
CA HIS A 182 -39.09 -15.91 -0.99
C HIS A 182 -40.26 -14.95 -1.11
#